data_AF-A0A9X1LL40-F1
#
_entry.id   AF-A0A9X1LL40-F1
#
_cell.length_a   1.000
_cell.length_b   1.000
_cell.length_c   1.000
_cell.angle_alpha   90.00
_cell.angle_beta   90.00
_cell.angle_gamma   90.00
#
_symmetry.space_group_name_H-M   'P 1'
#
loop_
_entity.id
_entity.type
_entity.pdbx_description
1 polymer ?
#
loop_
_entity_poly.entity_id
_entity_poly.type
_entity_poly.pdbx_seq_one_letter_code
_entity_poly.pdbx_strand_id
1 'polypeptide(L)' 'MFLKVGVKVLFVVMEVFLGFYSLVISESLLIKFLFFAVTAAIIAFAMLKTINKILPTDKALMEVQADDRE' A
#
# COMPACT_ATOMS: atom_id res chain seq x y z
N MET A 1 -17.97 8.13 5.84
CA MET A 1 -17.33 6.80 5.95
C MET A 1 -17.46 5.97 4.67
N PHE A 2 -18.58 6.04 3.95
CA PHE A 2 -18.83 5.28 2.71
C PHE A 2 -17.83 5.58 1.57
N LEU A 3 -17.54 6.85 1.30
CA LEU A 3 -16.66 7.25 0.20
C LEU A 3 -15.20 6.73 0.37
N LYS A 4 -14.69 6.73 1.60
CA LYS A 4 -13.35 6.20 1.94
C LYS A 4 -13.25 4.68 1.74
N VAL A 5 -14.34 3.95 1.95
CA VAL A 5 -14.40 2.51 1.74
C VAL A 5 -14.59 2.21 0.26
N GLY A 6 -15.49 2.94 -0.41
CA GLY A 6 -15.75 2.80 -1.84
C GLY A 6 -14.50 3.00 -2.69
N VAL A 7 -13.69 4.02 -2.40
CA VAL A 7 -12.42 4.26 -3.12
C VAL A 7 -11.43 3.11 -2.96
N LYS A 8 -11.34 2.49 -1.76
CA LYS A 8 -10.47 1.32 -1.54
C LYS A 8 -10.96 0.10 -2.32
N VAL A 9 -12.26 -0.16 -2.29
CA VAL A 9 -12.86 -1.29 -3.02
C VAL A 9 -12.67 -1.11 -4.52
N LEU A 10 -12.86 0.10 -5.03
CA LEU A 10 -12.67 0.43 -6.44
C LEU A 10 -11.22 0.19 -6.87
N PHE A 11 -10.24 0.58 -6.04
CA PHE A 11 -8.83 0.30 -6.29
C PHE A 11 -8.52 -1.19 -6.38
N VAL A 12 -9.06 -2.01 -5.47
CA VAL A 12 -8.84 -3.46 -5.46
C VAL A 12 -9.49 -4.12 -6.67
N VAL A 13 -10.72 -3.75 -7.01
CA VAL A 13 -11.42 -4.29 -8.18
C VAL A 13 -10.67 -3.92 -9.47
N MET A 14 -10.29 -2.65 -9.61
CA MET A 14 -9.51 -2.18 -10.75
C MET A 14 -8.20 -2.96 -10.88
N GLU A 15 -7.49 -3.19 -9.78
CA GLU A 15 -6.23 -3.95 -9.76
C GLU A 15 -6.41 -5.38 -10.26
N VAL A 16 -7.47 -6.07 -9.83
CA VAL A 16 -7.77 -7.43 -10.28
C VAL A 16 -8.07 -7.47 -11.78
N PHE A 17 -8.85 -6.52 -12.28
CA PHE A 17 -9.14 -6.41 -13.71
C PHE A 17 -7.89 -6.07 -14.52
N LEU A 18 -7.08 -5.12 -14.07
CA LEU A 18 -5.83 -4.75 -14.76
C LEU A 18 -4.83 -5.90 -14.75
N GLY A 19 -4.71 -6.60 -13.62
CA GLY A 19 -3.84 -7.77 -13.48
C GLY A 19 -4.25 -8.90 -14.41
N PHE A 20 -5.54 -9.23 -14.47
CA PHE A 20 -6.04 -10.24 -15.41
C PHE A 20 -5.81 -9.82 -16.87
N TYR A 21 -6.17 -8.58 -17.21
CA TYR A 21 -6.02 -8.07 -18.58
C TYR A 21 -4.54 -8.00 -18.99
N SER A 22 -3.66 -7.59 -18.08
CA SER A 22 -2.23 -7.46 -18.35
C SER A 22 -1.48 -8.79 -18.39
N LEU A 23 -1.86 -9.76 -17.57
CA LEU A 23 -1.12 -11.03 -17.44
C LEU A 23 -1.65 -12.11 -18.38
N VAL A 24 -2.95 -12.13 -18.63
CA VAL A 24 -3.61 -13.22 -19.37
C VAL A 24 -3.95 -12.81 -20.81
N ILE A 25 -4.30 -11.54 -21.04
CA ILE A 25 -4.86 -11.10 -22.33
C ILE A 25 -3.87 -10.29 -23.16
N SER A 26 -3.12 -9.38 -22.53
CA SER A 26 -2.33 -8.39 -23.27
C SER A 26 -0.83 -8.67 -23.22
N GLU A 27 -0.20 -8.71 -24.41
CA GLU A 27 1.26 -8.69 -24.54
C GLU A 27 1.83 -7.27 -24.60
N SER A 28 0.99 -6.24 -24.59
CA SER A 28 1.43 -4.85 -24.71
C SER A 28 2.29 -4.42 -23.53
N LEU A 29 3.46 -3.87 -23.84
CA LEU A 29 4.39 -3.33 -22.85
C LEU A 29 3.74 -2.23 -21.99
N LEU A 30 2.91 -1.38 -22.62
CA LEU A 30 2.25 -0.27 -21.94
C LEU A 30 1.29 -0.77 -20.87
N ILE A 31 0.50 -1.80 -21.18
CA ILE A 31 -0.48 -2.36 -20.23
C ILE A 31 0.24 -3.04 -19.05
N LYS A 32 1.34 -3.75 -19.32
CA LYS A 32 2.18 -4.35 -18.27
C LYS A 32 2.82 -3.29 -17.37
N PHE A 33 3.28 -2.19 -17.95
CA PHE A 33 3.80 -1.05 -17.20
C PHE A 33 2.71 -0.38 -16.35
N LEU A 34 1.51 -0.21 -16.91
CA LEU A 34 0.37 0.38 -16.20
C LEU A 34 -0.05 -0.49 -15.01
N PHE A 35 -0.13 -1.81 -15.21
CA PHE A 35 -0.38 -2.76 -14.14
C PHE A 35 0.67 -2.64 -13.05
N PHE A 36 1.95 -2.71 -13.41
CA PHE A 36 3.05 -2.58 -12.46
C PHE A 36 3.00 -1.27 -11.65
N ALA A 37 2.74 -0.13 -12.31
CA ALA A 37 2.69 1.17 -11.65
C ALA A 37 1.56 1.25 -10.62
N VAL A 38 0.37 0.71 -10.95
CA VAL A 38 -0.77 0.69 -10.03
C VAL A 38 -0.49 -0.27 -8.87
N THR A 39 0.05 -1.47 -9.13
CA THR A 39 0.46 -2.41 -8.08
C THR A 39 1.48 -1.79 -7.13
N ALA A 40 2.51 -1.14 -7.68
CA ALA A 40 3.56 -0.50 -6.89
C ALA A 40 3.00 0.61 -5.99
N ALA A 41 2.05 1.41 -6.49
CA ALA A 41 1.39 2.44 -5.70
C ALA A 41 0.60 1.82 -4.53
N ILE A 42 -0.16 0.74 -4.77
CA ILE A 42 -0.92 0.04 -3.71
C ILE A 42 0.03 -0.50 -2.64
N ILE A 43 1.10 -1.18 -3.05
CA ILE A 43 2.11 -1.74 -2.14
C ILE A 43 2.79 -0.62 -1.33
N ALA A 44 3.17 0.49 -1.97
CA ALA A 44 3.78 1.63 -1.30
C ALA A 44 2.85 2.22 -0.22
N PHE A 45 1.56 2.41 -0.54
CA PHE A 45 0.57 2.87 0.44
C PHE A 45 0.38 1.87 1.59
N ALA A 46 0.36 0.56 1.29
CA ALA A 46 0.27 -0.48 2.31
C ALA A 46 1.50 -0.48 3.21
N MET A 47 2.70 -0.33 2.64
CA MET A 47 3.95 -0.23 3.39
C MET A 47 3.99 1.00 4.26
N LEU A 48 3.68 2.20 3.74
CA LEU A 48 3.62 3.43 4.56
C LEU A 48 2.72 3.27 5.79
N LYS A 49 1.54 2.66 5.59
CA LYS A 49 0.60 2.42 6.68
C LYS A 49 1.12 1.40 7.69
N THR A 50 1.87 0.42 7.23
CA THR A 50 2.44 -0.65 8.05
C THR A 50 3.66 -0.14 8.83
N ILE A 51 4.54 0.61 8.19
CA ILE A 51 5.69 1.31 8.77
C ILE A 51 5.22 2.20 9.92
N ASN A 52 4.21 3.06 9.70
CA ASN A 52 3.67 3.93 10.75
C ASN A 52 3.01 3.18 11.92
N LYS A 53 2.65 1.90 11.74
CA LYS A 53 2.06 1.06 12.78
C LYS A 53 3.11 0.23 13.53
N ILE A 54 4.16 -0.19 12.84
CA ILE A 54 5.20 -1.10 13.36
C ILE A 54 6.35 -0.31 13.98
N LEU A 55 6.77 0.79 13.36
CA LEU A 55 7.76 1.65 13.96
C LEU A 55 7.11 2.42 15.10
N PRO A 56 7.59 2.26 16.35
CA PRO A 56 7.16 3.12 17.44
C PRO A 56 7.43 4.55 17.01
N THR A 57 6.36 5.35 16.90
CA THR A 57 6.49 6.80 16.74
C THR A 57 7.39 7.28 17.88
N ASP A 58 8.35 8.16 17.58
CA ASP A 58 9.50 8.57 18.42
C ASP A 58 9.23 8.73 19.93
N LYS A 59 7.99 8.97 20.34
CA LYS A 59 7.53 8.95 21.74
C LYS A 59 7.79 7.63 22.49
N ALA A 60 7.57 6.48 21.87
CA ALA A 60 7.80 5.19 22.53
C ALA A 60 9.30 4.84 22.64
N LEU A 61 10.15 5.40 21.78
CA LEU A 61 11.61 5.33 21.93
C LEU A 61 12.11 6.29 23.03
N MET A 62 11.46 7.45 23.20
CA MET A 62 11.74 8.39 24.29
C MET A 62 11.35 7.85 25.68
N GLU A 63 10.22 7.15 25.81
CA GLU A 63 9.80 6.53 27.08
C GLU A 63 10.74 5.38 27.49
N VAL A 64 11.16 4.53 26.54
CA VAL A 64 12.12 3.44 26.82
C VAL A 64 13.50 3.98 27.22
N GLN A 65 13.95 5.11 26.66
CA GLN A 65 15.21 5.75 27.08
C GLN A 65 15.13 6.52 28.40
N ALA A 66 13.92 6.82 28.90
CA ALA A 66 13.73 7.45 30.20
C ALA A 66 13.67 6.42 31.33
N ASP A 67 13.09 5.25 31.08
CA ASP A 67 12.99 4.13 32.02
C ASP A 67 14.37 3.46 32.29
N ASP A 68 15.26 3.41 31.30
CA ASP A 68 16.65 2.91 31.46
C ASP A 68 17.60 3.89 32.21
N ARG A 69 17.12 5.08 32.62
CA ARG A 69 17.91 6.10 33.34
C ARG A 69 17.46 6.36 34.78
N GLU A 70 16.50 5.60 35.31
CA GLU A 70 16.13 5.58 36.73
C GLU A 70 16.70 4.35 37.45
#